data_AF-A0A967WFW2-F1
#
_entry.id   AF-A0A967WFW2-F1
#
_cell.length_a   1.000
_cell.length_b   1.000
_cell.length_c   1.000
_cell.angle_alpha   90.00
_cell.angle_beta   90.00
_cell.angle_gamma   90.00
#
_symmetry.space_group_name_H-M   'P 1'
#
loop_
_entity.id
_entity.type
_entity.pdbx_description
1 polymer ?
#
loop_
_entity_poly.entity_id
_entity_poly.type
_entity_poly.pdbx_seq_one_letter_code
_entity_poly.pdbx_strand_id
1 'polypeptide(L)'
;MPEEKSTTREVSIVALGLVVGLVVLLAIGGSPITAQPPMLGTSTPTPTATPTFTPTATPTPTWTPSPTPTPSNTPTPTATPTPSDTPTPTATPTLAPASAHLWLERPIGPEAEGDRNPGTYFPYGATGGGRYHLHHGVDYVNPAGTPVLAAAPGTIIVAGNDLETVYGLKPDFYGNLVIQELDQRFQGRPVYLVYGHLSQVLATAGQHVEPGDVVGLVGLT
;
A
#
# COMPACT_ATOMS: atom_id res chain seq x y z
N MET A 1 -43.20 46.53 -68.36
CA MET A 1 -41.94 45.97 -68.93
C MET A 1 -41.16 45.33 -67.79
N PRO A 2 -40.62 44.13 -68.00
CA PRO A 2 -40.61 42.98 -67.07
C PRO A 2 -39.29 42.90 -66.28
N GLU A 3 -39.12 42.12 -65.20
CA GLU A 3 -38.96 40.67 -65.22
C GLU A 3 -39.37 39.98 -63.91
N GLU A 4 -40.11 38.90 -64.12
CA GLU A 4 -40.32 37.77 -63.23
C GLU A 4 -39.17 36.78 -63.43
N LYS A 5 -38.58 36.23 -62.35
CA LYS A 5 -38.08 34.85 -62.40
C LYS A 5 -38.12 34.15 -61.05
N SER A 6 -39.19 33.37 -60.93
CA SER A 6 -39.35 32.22 -60.04
C SER A 6 -38.21 31.21 -60.21
N THR A 7 -37.70 30.66 -59.10
CA THR A 7 -37.13 29.30 -59.08
C THR A 7 -37.29 28.69 -57.69
N THR A 8 -38.26 27.78 -57.62
CA THR A 8 -38.48 26.75 -56.60
C THR A 8 -37.24 25.89 -56.40
N ARG A 9 -36.89 25.56 -55.14
CA ARG A 9 -36.13 24.34 -54.82
C ARG A 9 -36.83 23.58 -53.70
N GLU A 10 -36.81 22.28 -53.91
CA GLU A 10 -37.77 21.30 -53.45
C GLU A 10 -37.58 20.89 -51.99
N VAL A 11 -38.71 20.47 -51.43
CA VAL A 11 -38.85 19.78 -50.16
C VAL A 11 -38.29 18.37 -50.31
N SER A 12 -37.32 18.01 -49.47
CA SER A 12 -36.97 16.61 -49.21
C SER A 12 -37.48 16.23 -47.82
N ILE A 13 -38.58 15.47 -47.79
CA ILE A 13 -39.01 14.69 -46.62
C ILE A 13 -38.43 13.28 -46.79
N VAL A 14 -37.91 12.68 -45.73
CA VAL A 14 -38.33 11.38 -45.15
C VAL A 14 -37.26 10.88 -44.17
N ALA A 15 -37.76 10.52 -42.98
CA ALA A 15 -37.08 9.98 -41.81
C ALA A 15 -36.54 8.55 -41.96
N LEU A 16 -35.50 8.22 -41.17
CA LEU A 16 -35.26 6.92 -40.54
C LEU A 16 -34.07 7.12 -39.56
N GLY A 17 -34.03 6.71 -38.30
CA GLY A 17 -34.89 5.98 -37.40
C GLY A 17 -34.14 5.87 -36.06
N LEU A 18 -34.90 5.92 -34.97
CA LEU A 18 -34.51 5.94 -33.56
C LEU A 18 -33.96 4.59 -33.06
N VAL A 19 -32.95 4.60 -32.19
CA VAL A 19 -32.88 3.69 -31.02
C VAL A 19 -32.27 4.42 -29.82
N VAL A 20 -33.16 4.98 -28.98
CA VAL A 20 -32.93 5.18 -27.54
C VAL A 20 -33.64 4.03 -26.85
N GLY A 21 -32.99 3.36 -25.90
CA GLY A 21 -33.64 2.27 -25.16
C GLY A 21 -32.75 1.57 -24.13
N LEU A 22 -32.46 2.27 -23.03
CA LEU A 22 -32.08 1.70 -21.74
C LEU A 22 -33.21 0.79 -21.24
N VAL A 23 -32.99 -0.52 -21.05
CA VAL A 23 -33.79 -1.34 -20.10
C VAL A 23 -32.92 -2.41 -19.44
N VAL A 24 -32.89 -2.29 -18.12
CA VAL A 24 -32.36 -3.18 -17.08
C VAL A 24 -33.00 -4.56 -17.16
N LEU A 25 -32.18 -5.62 -17.24
CA LEU A 25 -32.66 -6.98 -17.01
C LEU A 25 -32.66 -7.26 -15.50
N LEU A 26 -33.80 -6.99 -14.87
CA LEU A 26 -34.11 -7.38 -13.50
C LEU A 26 -34.43 -8.88 -13.47
N ALA A 27 -33.47 -9.73 -13.07
CA ALA A 27 -33.74 -11.13 -12.80
C ALA A 27 -34.32 -11.26 -11.38
N ILE A 28 -35.65 -11.28 -11.27
CA ILE A 28 -36.37 -11.75 -10.08
C ILE A 28 -36.60 -13.25 -10.27
N GLY A 29 -35.90 -14.07 -9.49
CA GLY A 29 -36.16 -15.50 -9.36
C GLY A 29 -36.16 -15.87 -7.88
N GLY A 30 -37.34 -16.15 -7.33
CA GLY A 30 -37.56 -16.42 -5.92
C GLY A 30 -37.02 -17.77 -5.44
N SER A 31 -36.60 -17.78 -4.18
CA SER A 31 -36.33 -18.93 -3.29
C SER A 31 -37.62 -19.78 -3.06
N PRO A 32 -37.60 -21.05 -2.56
CA PRO A 32 -36.97 -21.42 -1.27
C PRO A 32 -36.29 -22.81 -1.17
N ILE A 33 -35.37 -22.90 -0.17
CA ILE A 33 -35.13 -23.95 0.83
C ILE A 33 -35.34 -25.42 0.42
N THR A 34 -34.31 -26.27 0.65
CA THR A 34 -34.32 -27.72 1.08
C THR A 34 -33.10 -28.40 0.42
N ALA A 35 -32.21 -29.19 1.05
CA ALA A 35 -32.16 -29.85 2.34
C ALA A 35 -30.71 -29.86 2.85
N GLN A 36 -30.57 -29.65 4.16
CA GLN A 36 -29.39 -30.04 4.93
C GLN A 36 -29.32 -31.59 4.96
N PRO A 37 -28.18 -32.22 4.65
CA PRO A 37 -28.06 -33.66 4.79
C PRO A 37 -28.21 -34.09 6.26
N PRO A 38 -28.79 -35.26 6.53
CA PRO A 38 -29.05 -35.75 7.88
C PRO A 38 -27.75 -35.90 8.68
N MET A 39 -27.78 -35.41 9.91
CA MET A 39 -26.77 -35.68 10.94
C MET A 39 -26.70 -37.19 11.15
N LEU A 40 -25.59 -37.80 10.72
CA LEU A 40 -25.28 -39.18 11.07
C LEU A 40 -24.77 -39.19 12.51
N GLY A 41 -25.59 -39.66 13.43
CA GLY A 41 -25.15 -40.03 14.77
C GLY A 41 -24.23 -41.26 14.75
N THR A 42 -23.73 -41.61 15.94
CA THR A 42 -22.86 -42.77 16.29
C THR A 42 -21.36 -42.48 16.17
N SER A 43 -20.51 -42.69 17.19
CA SER A 43 -20.61 -43.38 18.48
C SER A 43 -19.79 -42.64 19.55
N THR A 44 -20.34 -42.45 20.74
CA THR A 44 -19.60 -41.97 21.91
C THR A 44 -18.48 -42.97 22.24
N PRO A 45 -17.19 -42.56 22.29
CA PRO A 45 -16.15 -43.44 22.80
C PRO A 45 -16.33 -43.64 24.30
N THR A 46 -16.47 -44.89 24.73
CA THR A 46 -16.43 -45.30 26.15
C THR A 46 -15.07 -44.89 26.73
N PRO A 47 -15.01 -44.27 27.92
CA PRO A 47 -13.74 -43.89 28.54
C PRO A 47 -12.89 -45.14 28.83
N THR A 48 -11.72 -45.21 28.20
CA THR A 48 -10.69 -46.22 28.51
C THR A 48 -10.08 -45.90 29.87
N ALA A 49 -9.99 -46.88 30.76
CA ALA A 49 -9.38 -46.73 32.08
C ALA A 49 -7.90 -46.34 31.96
N THR A 50 -7.53 -45.21 32.55
CA THR A 50 -6.14 -44.74 32.66
C THR A 50 -5.37 -45.65 33.64
N PRO A 51 -4.22 -46.24 33.26
CA PRO A 51 -3.40 -46.98 34.20
C PRO A 51 -2.85 -46.02 35.26
N THR A 52 -3.13 -46.30 36.52
CA THR A 52 -2.58 -45.54 37.66
C THR A 52 -1.24 -46.16 38.02
N PHE A 53 -0.15 -45.41 37.82
CA PHE A 53 1.17 -45.82 38.28
C PHE A 53 1.28 -45.63 39.79
N THR A 54 1.50 -46.71 40.52
CA THR A 54 1.85 -46.68 41.94
C THR A 54 3.30 -46.20 42.08
N PRO A 55 3.61 -45.16 42.88
CA PRO A 55 4.99 -44.75 43.08
C PRO A 55 5.76 -45.84 43.85
N THR A 56 6.75 -46.43 43.19
CA THR A 56 7.71 -47.33 43.83
C THR A 56 8.68 -46.52 44.68
N ALA A 57 8.91 -46.92 45.93
CA ALA A 57 9.85 -46.27 46.83
C ALA A 57 11.28 -46.30 46.25
N THR A 58 11.86 -45.11 46.09
CA THR A 58 13.25 -44.92 45.65
C THR A 58 14.21 -45.41 46.74
N PRO A 59 15.18 -46.30 46.45
CA PRO A 59 16.16 -46.71 47.44
C PRO A 59 17.07 -45.54 47.84
N THR A 60 17.30 -45.42 49.14
CA THR A 60 18.19 -44.42 49.74
C THR A 60 19.66 -44.78 49.44
N PRO A 61 20.52 -43.85 49.01
CA PRO A 61 21.92 -44.15 48.73
C PRO A 61 22.68 -44.45 50.02
N THR A 62 23.36 -45.59 50.06
CA THR A 62 24.28 -45.98 51.13
C THR A 62 25.67 -45.44 50.81
N TRP A 63 26.27 -44.70 51.73
CA TRP A 63 27.64 -44.18 51.57
C TRP A 63 28.68 -45.30 51.64
N THR A 64 29.37 -45.56 50.55
CA THR A 64 30.59 -46.37 50.50
C THR A 64 31.82 -45.51 50.86
N PRO A 65 32.75 -46.00 51.71
CA PRO A 65 33.98 -45.28 52.00
C PRO A 65 34.88 -45.20 50.75
N SER A 66 35.48 -44.02 50.56
CA SER A 66 36.38 -43.69 49.45
C SER A 66 37.77 -44.32 49.63
N PRO A 67 38.43 -44.78 48.56
CA PRO A 67 39.81 -45.27 48.63
C PRO A 67 40.81 -44.13 48.94
N THR A 68 41.88 -44.48 49.64
CA THR A 68 43.01 -43.59 49.99
C THR A 68 43.88 -43.30 48.75
N PRO A 69 44.27 -42.03 48.50
CA PRO A 69 45.09 -41.71 47.34
C PRO A 69 46.55 -42.15 47.51
N THR A 70 47.08 -42.81 46.47
CA THR A 70 48.52 -43.04 46.24
C THR A 70 49.23 -41.76 45.75
N PRO A 71 50.53 -41.57 46.07
CA PRO A 71 51.27 -40.38 45.63
C PRO A 71 51.44 -40.35 44.11
N SER A 72 51.12 -39.21 43.51
CA SER A 72 51.21 -38.95 42.06
C SER A 72 52.53 -38.27 41.70
N ASN A 73 53.09 -38.65 40.55
CA ASN A 73 54.34 -38.13 40.00
C ASN A 73 54.31 -36.61 39.75
N THR A 74 55.50 -36.01 39.87
CA THR A 74 55.86 -34.61 39.69
C THR A 74 55.38 -34.03 38.35
N PRO A 75 54.80 -32.81 38.31
CA PRO A 75 54.29 -32.23 37.08
C PRO A 75 55.41 -31.80 36.12
N THR A 76 55.20 -32.07 34.84
CA THR A 76 55.98 -31.56 33.70
C THR A 76 55.58 -30.09 33.43
N PRO A 77 56.49 -29.18 33.05
CA PRO A 77 56.18 -27.77 32.86
C PRO A 77 55.07 -27.57 31.80
N THR A 78 54.07 -26.78 32.18
CA THR A 78 52.92 -26.43 31.35
C THR A 78 53.29 -25.32 30.38
N ALA A 79 52.86 -25.44 29.12
CA ALA A 79 53.05 -24.38 28.13
C ALA A 79 52.32 -23.09 28.53
N THR A 80 53.00 -21.96 28.35
CA THR A 80 52.48 -20.61 28.63
C THR A 80 51.25 -20.30 27.77
N PRO A 81 50.16 -19.74 28.33
CA PRO A 81 48.98 -19.41 27.55
C PRO A 81 49.27 -18.30 26.53
N THR A 82 48.78 -18.50 25.31
CA THR A 82 48.71 -17.48 24.26
C THR A 82 47.74 -16.36 24.67
N PRO A 83 48.01 -15.09 24.31
CA PRO A 83 47.15 -13.96 24.69
C PRO A 83 45.72 -14.16 24.15
N SER A 84 44.75 -13.91 25.03
CA SER A 84 43.32 -13.94 24.69
C SER A 84 42.94 -12.73 23.85
N ASP A 85 42.13 -12.95 22.82
CA ASP A 85 41.57 -11.88 21.99
C ASP A 85 40.84 -10.85 22.87
N THR A 86 41.15 -9.58 22.62
CA THR A 86 40.53 -8.45 23.31
C THR A 86 39.04 -8.39 22.93
N PRO A 87 38.11 -8.26 23.89
CA PRO A 87 36.69 -8.22 23.57
C PRO A 87 36.42 -7.06 22.62
N THR A 88 35.80 -7.37 21.48
CA THR A 88 35.33 -6.38 20.51
C THR A 88 34.34 -5.44 21.20
N PRO A 89 34.47 -4.10 21.05
CA PRO A 89 33.54 -3.18 21.69
C PRO A 89 32.11 -3.49 21.25
N THR A 90 31.24 -3.72 22.24
CA THR A 90 29.81 -3.89 22.02
C THR A 90 29.27 -2.65 21.33
N ALA A 91 28.69 -2.81 20.13
CA ALA A 91 28.10 -1.69 19.40
C ALA A 91 27.09 -0.96 20.29
N THR A 92 27.30 0.34 20.47
CA THR A 92 26.31 1.22 21.10
C THR A 92 24.99 1.07 20.33
N PRO A 93 23.86 0.76 20.98
CA PRO A 93 22.59 0.66 20.27
C PRO A 93 22.33 1.99 19.58
N THR A 94 22.28 1.96 18.25
CA THR A 94 21.80 3.08 17.45
C THR A 94 20.36 3.33 17.89
N LEU A 95 20.10 4.49 18.50
CA LEU A 95 18.73 4.91 18.79
C LEU A 95 17.94 4.80 17.48
N ALA A 96 16.91 3.95 17.47
CA ALA A 96 15.97 3.93 16.36
C ALA A 96 15.51 5.37 16.12
N PRO A 97 15.49 5.87 14.87
CA PRO A 97 15.02 7.21 14.61
C PRO A 97 13.63 7.33 15.23
N ALA A 98 13.43 8.36 16.06
CA ALA A 98 12.13 8.67 16.61
C ALA A 98 11.15 8.63 15.44
N SER A 99 10.12 7.78 15.53
CA SER A 99 9.12 7.63 14.48
C SER A 99 8.59 9.02 14.17
N ALA A 100 9.06 9.61 13.09
CA ALA A 100 8.55 10.88 12.63
C ALA A 100 7.06 10.63 12.42
N HIS A 101 6.22 11.46 13.03
CA HIS A 101 4.77 11.33 13.00
C HIS A 101 4.20 11.72 11.63
N LEU A 102 4.93 11.40 10.56
CA LEU A 102 4.63 11.71 9.18
C LEU A 102 4.28 10.39 8.51
N TRP A 103 3.02 10.25 8.09
CA TRP A 103 2.57 9.08 7.35
C TRP A 103 3.17 9.03 5.94
N LEU A 104 3.72 10.15 5.46
CA LEU A 104 4.12 10.37 4.09
C LEU A 104 5.60 10.73 4.01
N GLU A 105 6.31 10.05 3.12
CA GLU A 105 7.63 10.40 2.63
C GLU A 105 7.57 11.52 1.59
N ARG A 106 8.75 11.99 1.14
CA ARG A 106 8.82 13.00 0.09
C ARG A 106 8.52 12.35 -1.27
N PRO A 107 7.58 12.89 -2.06
CA PRO A 107 7.26 12.37 -3.39
C PRO A 107 8.29 12.76 -4.45
N ILE A 108 9.33 13.53 -4.07
CA ILE A 108 10.43 13.93 -4.95
C ILE A 108 11.74 13.42 -4.33
N GLY A 109 12.47 12.65 -5.14
CA GLY A 109 13.70 11.97 -4.72
C GLY A 109 14.84 12.93 -4.33
N PRO A 110 15.86 12.41 -3.63
CA PRO A 110 17.02 13.21 -3.23
C PRO A 110 17.87 13.72 -4.39
N GLU A 111 17.83 13.03 -5.52
CA GLU A 111 18.59 13.37 -6.73
C GLU A 111 17.88 14.40 -7.63
N ALA A 112 16.70 14.88 -7.24
CA ALA A 112 15.96 15.86 -8.03
C ALA A 112 16.68 17.22 -8.02
N GLU A 113 16.79 17.84 -9.20
CA GLU A 113 17.39 19.16 -9.36
C GLU A 113 16.52 20.29 -8.79
N GLY A 114 15.21 20.07 -8.69
CA GLY A 114 14.23 21.06 -8.22
C GLY A 114 13.89 20.98 -6.73
N ASP A 115 12.73 21.51 -6.38
CA ASP A 115 12.30 21.63 -4.99
C ASP A 115 11.90 20.28 -4.40
N ARG A 116 12.54 19.92 -3.28
CA ARG A 116 12.20 18.75 -2.46
C ARG A 116 11.17 19.05 -1.36
N ASN A 117 10.76 20.31 -1.24
CA ASN A 117 9.75 20.77 -0.31
C ASN A 117 8.61 21.42 -1.11
N PRO A 118 7.38 21.44 -0.56
CA PRO A 118 6.30 22.22 -1.12
C PRO A 118 6.72 23.67 -1.39
N GLY A 119 6.45 24.14 -2.61
CA GLY A 119 6.62 25.53 -3.00
C GLY A 119 5.72 26.44 -2.16
N THR A 120 6.22 27.63 -1.84
CA THR A 120 5.49 28.60 -1.00
C THR A 120 4.61 29.55 -1.80
N TYR A 121 4.68 29.51 -3.14
CA TYR A 121 3.95 30.41 -4.02
C TYR A 121 2.45 30.09 -4.09
N PHE A 122 2.09 28.81 -4.02
CA PHE A 122 0.70 28.36 -4.08
C PHE A 122 0.44 27.21 -3.07
N PRO A 123 0.52 27.48 -1.77
CA PRO A 123 0.37 26.45 -0.74
C PRO A 123 -1.07 25.92 -0.65
N TYR A 124 -1.26 24.85 0.12
CA TYR A 124 -2.59 24.40 0.50
C TYR A 124 -3.44 25.54 1.08
N GLY A 125 -4.69 25.63 0.63
CA GLY A 125 -5.62 26.67 1.01
C GLY A 125 -5.41 28.01 0.29
N ALA A 126 -4.42 28.14 -0.60
CA ALA A 126 -4.24 29.34 -1.39
C ALA A 126 -5.34 29.49 -2.45
N THR A 127 -5.67 30.74 -2.77
CA THR A 127 -6.60 31.10 -3.85
C THR A 127 -5.94 32.05 -4.87
N GLY A 128 -4.65 32.35 -4.70
CA GLY A 128 -3.93 33.34 -5.52
C GLY A 128 -4.55 34.74 -5.44
N GLY A 129 -5.06 35.12 -4.26
CA GLY A 129 -5.80 36.37 -4.07
C GLY A 129 -7.19 36.35 -4.70
N GLY A 130 -7.84 35.19 -4.76
CA GLY A 130 -9.18 35.01 -5.33
C GLY A 130 -9.20 34.75 -6.85
N ARG A 131 -8.04 34.62 -7.48
CA ARG A 131 -7.92 34.33 -8.92
C ARG A 131 -8.11 32.86 -9.26
N TYR A 132 -7.84 31.98 -8.31
CA TYR A 132 -7.93 30.53 -8.46
C TYR A 132 -8.88 29.95 -7.42
N HIS A 133 -9.34 28.74 -7.70
CA HIS A 133 -10.05 27.92 -6.72
C HIS A 133 -9.16 27.63 -5.52
N LEU A 134 -9.78 27.23 -4.41
CA LEU A 134 -9.06 26.80 -3.22
C LEU A 134 -8.10 25.66 -3.59
N HIS A 135 -6.81 25.84 -3.29
CA HIS A 135 -5.82 24.82 -3.55
C HIS A 135 -5.95 23.70 -2.52
N HIS A 136 -6.31 22.50 -2.95
CA HIS A 136 -6.47 21.33 -2.08
C HIS A 136 -5.18 20.49 -1.94
N GLY A 137 -4.07 20.95 -2.51
CA GLY A 137 -2.80 20.23 -2.53
C GLY A 137 -1.62 21.13 -2.21
N VAL A 138 -0.45 20.65 -2.63
CA VAL A 138 0.83 21.36 -2.56
C VAL A 138 1.58 21.12 -3.86
N ASP A 139 2.35 22.11 -4.30
CA ASP A 139 3.12 22.03 -5.54
C ASP A 139 4.60 21.78 -5.25
N TYR A 140 5.22 20.89 -6.02
CA TYR A 140 6.67 20.66 -6.00
C TYR A 140 7.26 21.11 -7.34
N VAL A 141 7.93 22.26 -7.36
CA VAL A 141 8.48 22.83 -8.60
C VAL A 141 9.74 22.08 -9.01
N ASN A 142 9.64 21.29 -10.07
CA ASN A 142 10.73 20.47 -10.59
C ASN A 142 10.76 20.50 -12.13
N PRO A 143 11.91 20.22 -12.76
CA PRO A 143 11.98 20.04 -14.21
C PRO A 143 11.02 18.95 -14.71
N ALA A 144 10.47 19.14 -15.92
CA ALA A 144 9.68 18.09 -16.56
C ALA A 144 10.53 16.82 -16.73
N GLY A 145 9.93 15.66 -16.47
CA GLY A 145 10.64 14.38 -16.49
C GLY A 145 11.27 13.97 -15.17
N THR A 146 11.28 14.81 -14.13
CA THR A 146 11.70 14.40 -12.78
C THR A 146 10.81 13.26 -12.27
N PRO A 147 11.37 12.15 -11.74
CA PRO A 147 10.57 11.08 -11.17
C PRO A 147 9.73 11.52 -9.97
N VAL A 148 8.44 11.17 -10.00
CA VAL A 148 7.50 11.31 -8.88
C VAL A 148 7.38 9.96 -8.19
N LEU A 149 7.57 9.96 -6.88
CA LEU A 149 7.64 8.78 -6.04
C LEU A 149 6.35 8.60 -5.25
N ALA A 150 5.94 7.34 -5.05
CA ALA A 150 4.95 6.99 -4.04
C ALA A 150 5.45 7.47 -2.67
N ALA A 151 4.57 8.11 -1.91
CA ALA A 151 4.92 8.73 -0.63
C ALA A 151 4.58 7.83 0.56
N ALA A 152 3.84 6.76 0.34
CA ALA A 152 3.42 5.81 1.38
C ALA A 152 3.14 4.44 0.71
N PRO A 153 3.06 3.34 1.48
CA PRO A 153 2.57 2.07 0.97
C PRO A 153 1.09 2.17 0.56
N GLY A 154 0.72 1.57 -0.57
CA GLY A 154 -0.67 1.54 -1.00
C GLY A 154 -0.90 0.96 -2.39
N THR A 155 -2.15 0.94 -2.81
CA THR A 155 -2.58 0.44 -4.12
C THR A 155 -2.97 1.58 -5.05
N ILE A 156 -2.47 1.55 -6.27
CA ILE A 156 -2.86 2.49 -7.33
C ILE A 156 -4.26 2.13 -7.80
N ILE A 157 -5.23 3.02 -7.59
CA ILE A 157 -6.63 2.82 -8.00
C ILE A 157 -6.97 3.53 -9.32
N VAL A 158 -6.18 4.55 -9.70
CA VAL A 158 -6.31 5.26 -10.98
C VAL A 158 -4.90 5.54 -11.52
N ALA A 159 -4.70 5.26 -12.81
CA ALA A 159 -3.49 5.57 -13.55
C ALA A 159 -3.87 5.90 -14.99
N GLY A 160 -3.76 7.16 -15.41
CA GLY A 160 -4.18 7.60 -16.74
C GLY A 160 -4.39 9.10 -16.83
N ASN A 161 -5.35 9.54 -17.64
CA ASN A 161 -5.77 10.94 -17.74
C ASN A 161 -7.21 11.14 -17.25
N ASP A 162 -7.57 12.39 -16.98
CA ASP A 162 -8.90 12.81 -16.54
C ASP A 162 -9.69 13.59 -17.60
N LEU A 163 -9.39 13.40 -18.90
CA LEU A 163 -10.03 14.14 -20.02
C LEU A 163 -11.55 13.97 -20.08
N GLU A 164 -12.04 12.78 -19.73
CA GLU A 164 -13.48 12.44 -19.77
C GLU A 164 -14.04 12.11 -18.38
N THR A 165 -13.18 11.77 -17.42
CA THR A 165 -13.58 11.38 -16.05
C THR A 165 -13.27 12.49 -15.08
N VAL A 166 -14.25 12.87 -14.26
CA VAL A 166 -14.07 13.94 -13.28
C VAL A 166 -13.45 13.40 -12.00
N TYR A 167 -12.16 13.68 -11.77
CA TYR A 167 -11.50 13.47 -10.47
C TYR A 167 -11.31 14.78 -9.69
N GLY A 168 -11.22 15.90 -10.40
CA GLY A 168 -11.17 17.25 -9.83
C GLY A 168 -12.52 17.97 -9.88
N LEU A 169 -12.49 19.27 -10.15
CA LEU A 169 -13.70 20.10 -10.27
C LEU A 169 -14.45 19.92 -11.60
N LYS A 170 -13.75 19.45 -12.63
CA LYS A 170 -14.23 19.26 -14.00
C LYS A 170 -13.35 18.20 -14.71
N PRO A 171 -13.71 17.72 -15.91
CA PRO A 171 -12.77 16.95 -16.72
C PRO A 171 -11.55 17.80 -17.08
N ASP A 172 -10.42 17.15 -17.34
CA ASP A 172 -9.14 17.80 -17.66
C ASP A 172 -8.73 18.81 -16.57
N PHE A 173 -8.79 18.38 -15.30
CA PHE A 173 -8.41 19.21 -14.16
C PHE A 173 -6.98 18.91 -13.70
N TYR A 174 -6.62 17.63 -13.65
CA TYR A 174 -5.27 17.18 -13.32
C TYR A 174 -4.45 16.77 -14.55
N GLY A 175 -5.08 16.60 -15.72
CA GLY A 175 -4.41 16.08 -16.90
C GLY A 175 -4.08 14.60 -16.71
N ASN A 176 -2.81 14.23 -16.81
CA ASN A 176 -2.38 12.90 -16.41
C ASN A 176 -2.24 12.82 -14.88
N LEU A 177 -2.80 11.76 -14.30
CA LEU A 177 -2.81 11.56 -12.86
C LEU A 177 -2.62 10.11 -12.43
N VAL A 178 -2.15 9.97 -11.19
CA VAL A 178 -2.19 8.74 -10.40
C VAL A 178 -2.97 9.00 -9.12
N ILE A 179 -3.91 8.12 -8.78
CA ILE A 179 -4.56 8.10 -7.47
C ILE A 179 -4.17 6.81 -6.75
N GLN A 180 -3.62 6.96 -5.56
CA GLN A 180 -3.19 5.87 -4.69
C GLN A 180 -4.09 5.81 -3.46
N GLU A 181 -4.72 4.66 -3.20
CA GLU A 181 -5.32 4.34 -1.90
C GLU A 181 -4.22 3.83 -0.96
N LEU A 182 -4.05 4.47 0.18
CA LEU A 182 -3.06 4.06 1.17
C LEU A 182 -3.51 2.82 1.92
N ASP A 183 -2.56 1.96 2.27
CA ASP A 183 -2.82 0.84 3.18
C ASP A 183 -3.26 1.34 4.56
N GLN A 184 -2.75 2.50 4.95
CA GLN A 184 -3.11 3.17 6.19
C GLN A 184 -4.45 3.88 6.08
N ARG A 185 -5.30 3.68 7.10
CA ARG A 185 -6.61 4.30 7.22
C ARG A 185 -6.65 5.36 8.30
N PHE A 186 -7.39 6.44 8.06
CA PHE A 186 -7.67 7.46 9.07
C PHE A 186 -9.05 7.24 9.65
N GLN A 187 -9.13 6.89 10.94
CA GLN A 187 -10.41 6.61 11.63
C GLN A 187 -11.26 5.55 10.90
N GLY A 188 -10.60 4.51 10.37
CA GLY A 188 -11.23 3.43 9.60
C GLY A 188 -11.62 3.79 8.16
N ARG A 189 -11.44 5.05 7.74
CA ARG A 189 -11.71 5.53 6.39
C ARG A 189 -10.46 5.41 5.51
N PRO A 190 -10.63 5.10 4.21
CA PRO A 190 -9.51 5.11 3.27
C PRO A 190 -8.92 6.52 3.16
N VAL A 191 -7.61 6.58 2.89
CA VAL A 191 -6.87 7.81 2.63
C VAL A 191 -6.29 7.69 1.23
N TYR A 192 -6.35 8.78 0.47
CA TYR A 192 -5.91 8.81 -0.91
C TYR A 192 -4.83 9.86 -1.11
N LEU A 193 -3.85 9.55 -1.96
CA LEU A 193 -2.93 10.52 -2.53
C LEU A 193 -3.25 10.70 -4.01
N VAL A 194 -3.19 11.94 -4.47
CA VAL A 194 -3.39 12.29 -5.88
C VAL A 194 -2.12 12.96 -6.38
N TYR A 195 -1.52 12.37 -7.42
CA TYR A 195 -0.37 12.92 -8.14
C TYR A 195 -0.88 13.41 -9.49
N GLY A 196 -0.99 14.73 -9.66
CA GLY A 196 -1.53 15.35 -10.88
C GLY A 196 -0.46 16.02 -11.74
N HIS A 197 -0.88 16.52 -12.90
CA HIS A 197 -0.08 17.25 -13.89
C HIS A 197 1.14 16.47 -14.38
N LEU A 198 1.05 15.14 -14.43
CA LEU A 198 2.17 14.30 -14.84
C LEU A 198 2.43 14.44 -16.34
N SER A 199 3.69 14.40 -16.76
CA SER A 199 4.00 14.30 -18.20
C SER A 199 3.77 12.86 -18.69
N GLN A 200 4.03 11.88 -17.83
CA GLN A 200 3.86 10.47 -18.10
C GLN A 200 3.43 9.72 -16.84
N VAL A 201 2.47 8.80 -16.99
CA VAL A 201 2.08 7.85 -15.95
C VAL A 201 2.90 6.57 -16.13
N LEU A 202 3.56 6.12 -15.06
CA LEU A 202 4.42 4.93 -15.08
C LEU A 202 3.84 3.78 -14.24
N ALA A 203 2.99 4.09 -13.26
CA ALA A 203 2.26 3.09 -12.51
C ALA A 203 1.07 2.50 -13.30
N THR A 204 0.57 1.35 -12.83
CA THR A 204 -0.63 0.70 -13.38
C THR A 204 -1.71 0.57 -12.31
N ALA A 205 -2.99 0.71 -12.68
CA ALA A 205 -4.09 0.44 -11.74
C ALA A 205 -4.05 -1.02 -11.24
N GLY A 206 -4.25 -1.21 -9.94
CA GLY A 206 -4.09 -2.48 -9.22
C GLY A 206 -2.66 -2.77 -8.76
N GLN A 207 -1.67 -1.97 -9.15
CA GLN A 207 -0.30 -2.09 -8.65
C GLN A 207 -0.25 -1.67 -7.17
N HIS A 208 0.34 -2.50 -6.32
CA HIS A 208 0.76 -2.09 -4.99
C HIS A 208 2.18 -1.48 -5.08
N VAL A 209 2.40 -0.37 -4.37
CA VAL A 209 3.64 0.41 -4.38
C VAL A 209 4.11 0.69 -2.96
N GLU A 210 5.42 0.78 -2.80
CA GLU A 210 6.10 1.18 -1.58
C GLU A 210 6.70 2.59 -1.71
N PRO A 211 7.00 3.29 -0.60
CA PRO A 211 7.68 4.57 -0.66
C PRO A 211 8.96 4.51 -1.49
N GLY A 212 9.11 5.47 -2.42
CA GLY A 212 10.24 5.51 -3.33
C GLY A 212 10.02 4.84 -4.69
N ASP A 213 8.96 4.06 -4.86
CA ASP A 213 8.57 3.54 -6.18
C ASP A 213 8.13 4.69 -7.09
N VAL A 214 8.58 4.67 -8.35
CA VAL A 214 8.23 5.72 -9.32
C VAL A 214 6.82 5.48 -9.85
N VAL A 215 5.94 6.47 -9.67
CA VAL A 215 4.54 6.40 -10.13
C VAL A 215 4.30 7.18 -11.43
N GLY A 216 5.15 8.16 -11.72
CA GLY A 216 5.06 8.98 -12.91
C GLY A 216 6.20 9.98 -13.00
N LEU A 217 6.11 10.88 -13.98
CA LEU A 217 7.09 11.92 -14.22
C LEU A 217 6.44 13.30 -14.11
N VAL A 218 7.13 14.27 -13.50
CA VAL A 218 6.70 15.67 -13.41
C VAL A 218 6.38 16.21 -14.80
N GLY A 219 5.30 16.98 -14.91
CA GLY A 219 4.87 17.61 -16.14
C GLY A 219 4.04 18.87 -15.91
N LEU A 220 3.26 19.22 -16.92
CA LEU A 220 2.33 20.35 -16.93
C LEU A 220 1.15 20.02 -17.87
N THR A 221 0.53 18.86 -17.63
CA THR A 221 -0.63 18.39 -18.39
C THR A 221 -1.92 18.98 -17.87
#